data_AF-A0A368VYI8-F1
#
_entry.id   AF-A0A368VYI8-F1
#
_cell.length_a   1.000
_cell.length_b   1.000
_cell.length_c   1.000
_cell.angle_alpha   90.00
_cell.angle_beta   90.00
_cell.angle_gamma   90.00
#
_symmetry.space_group_name_H-M   'P 1'
#
loop_
_entity.id
_entity.type
_entity.pdbx_description
1 polymer ?
#
loop_
_entity_poly.entity_id
_entity_poly.type
_entity_poly.pdbx_seq_one_letter_code
_entity_poly.pdbx_strand_id
1 'polypeptide(L)'
;MPGVCQIVTGIFLFAGLTLFQVFTYDAPLYMAALAFSAYGIHWLALGWNRYRQHDPRPNVGMAVAFVILSVLGAVVFYAVGNWAVGILFTGLTWVYVSEIPASLGTTRGERSLGAAHTATGIWLMYLTFAVVLNYALGFGLPA
;
A
#
# COMPACT_ATOMS: atom_id res chain seq x y z
N MET A 1 -8.15 -11.28 -4.74
CA MET A 1 -6.92 -11.04 -5.52
C MET A 1 -5.89 -10.13 -4.85
N PRO A 2 -6.22 -8.96 -4.23
CA PRO A 2 -5.19 -7.99 -3.85
C PRO A 2 -4.21 -8.50 -2.78
N GLY A 3 -4.68 -9.14 -1.69
CA GLY A 3 -3.79 -9.58 -0.60
C GLY A 3 -2.74 -10.63 -1.02
N VAL A 4 -3.17 -11.75 -1.60
CA VAL A 4 -2.25 -12.85 -1.99
C VAL A 4 -1.23 -12.38 -3.04
N CYS A 5 -1.67 -11.68 -4.08
CA CYS A 5 -0.75 -11.19 -5.12
C CYS A 5 0.27 -10.21 -4.55
N GLN A 6 -0.14 -9.31 -3.65
CA GLN A 6 0.79 -8.40 -2.99
C GLN A 6 1.83 -9.15 -2.14
N ILE A 7 1.42 -10.17 -1.38
CA ILE A 7 2.37 -11.00 -0.61
C ILE A 7 3.38 -11.68 -1.54
N VAL A 8 2.90 -12.31 -2.62
CA VAL A 8 3.76 -12.98 -3.59
C VAL A 8 4.76 -12.00 -4.20
N THR A 9 4.31 -10.81 -4.59
CA THR A 9 5.19 -9.73 -5.08
C THR A 9 6.22 -9.35 -4.03
N GLY A 10 5.82 -9.16 -2.77
CA GLY A 10 6.74 -8.83 -1.67
C GLY A 10 7.82 -9.89 -1.46
N ILE A 11 7.44 -11.18 -1.49
CA ILE A 11 8.36 -12.31 -1.40
C ILE A 11 9.36 -12.29 -2.57
N PHE A 12 8.88 -12.12 -3.81
CA PHE A 12 9.77 -12.08 -4.97
C PHE A 12 10.70 -10.88 -4.94
N LEU A 13 10.24 -9.71 -4.51
CA LEU A 13 11.10 -8.53 -4.35
C LEU A 13 12.18 -8.79 -3.29
N PHE A 14 11.83 -9.27 -2.10
CA PHE A 14 12.83 -9.58 -1.07
C PHE A 14 13.82 -10.68 -1.51
N ALA A 15 13.34 -11.74 -2.15
CA ALA A 15 14.20 -12.77 -2.70
C ALA A 15 15.14 -12.19 -3.76
N GLY A 16 14.62 -11.35 -4.67
CA GLY A 16 15.42 -10.69 -5.68
C GLY A 16 16.52 -9.81 -5.09
N LEU A 17 16.15 -9.03 -4.08
CA LEU A 17 17.06 -8.10 -3.40
C LEU A 17 18.16 -8.82 -2.59
N THR A 18 17.82 -9.94 -1.94
CA THR A 18 18.75 -10.72 -1.09
C THR A 18 19.63 -11.68 -1.89
N LEU A 19 19.08 -12.38 -2.87
CA LEU A 19 19.79 -13.41 -3.63
C LEU A 19 20.65 -12.83 -4.76
N PHE A 20 20.23 -11.72 -5.37
CA PHE A 20 20.94 -11.10 -6.50
C PHE A 20 21.61 -9.76 -6.15
N GLN A 21 21.65 -9.40 -4.87
CA GLN A 21 22.30 -8.18 -4.38
C GLN A 21 21.76 -6.89 -5.03
N VAL A 22 20.48 -6.83 -5.42
CA VAL A 22 19.89 -5.66 -6.10
C VAL A 22 19.89 -4.41 -5.21
N PHE A 23 19.99 -4.57 -3.89
CA PHE A 23 20.08 -3.46 -2.93
C PHE A 23 21.23 -2.48 -3.21
N THR A 24 22.31 -2.90 -3.87
CA THR A 24 23.42 -1.99 -4.19
C THR A 24 23.08 -0.94 -5.25
N TYR A 25 22.07 -1.18 -6.09
CA TYR A 25 21.77 -0.29 -7.22
C TYR A 25 20.37 0.33 -7.16
N ASP A 26 19.44 -0.28 -6.42
CA ASP A 26 18.05 0.19 -6.37
C ASP A 26 17.46 0.04 -4.95
N ALA A 27 18.10 0.73 -4.00
CA ALA A 27 17.71 0.75 -2.58
C ALA A 27 16.21 1.04 -2.31
N PRO A 28 15.51 1.89 -3.09
CA PRO A 28 14.08 2.14 -2.89
C PRO A 28 13.20 0.89 -3.03
N LEU A 29 13.66 -0.15 -3.74
CA LEU A 29 12.97 -1.43 -3.85
C LEU A 29 12.80 -2.14 -2.49
N TYR A 30 13.63 -1.83 -1.48
CA TYR A 30 13.41 -2.31 -0.11
C TYR A 30 12.03 -1.86 0.40
N MET A 31 11.69 -0.59 0.21
CA MET A 31 10.43 -0.03 0.67
C MET A 31 9.24 -0.64 -0.09
N ALA A 32 9.40 -0.88 -1.40
CA ALA A 32 8.41 -1.60 -2.18
C ALA A 32 8.20 -3.03 -1.62
N ALA A 33 9.28 -3.79 -1.42
CA ALA A 33 9.22 -5.16 -0.91
C ALA A 33 8.54 -5.23 0.48
N LEU A 34 8.90 -4.31 1.38
CA LEU A 34 8.30 -4.17 2.70
C LEU A 34 6.79 -3.87 2.60
N ALA A 35 6.42 -2.89 1.77
CA ALA A 35 5.04 -2.50 1.60
C ALA A 35 4.18 -3.64 1.03
N PHE A 36 4.60 -4.25 -0.09
CA PHE A 36 3.88 -5.35 -0.71
C PHE A 36 3.67 -6.53 0.26
N SER A 37 4.67 -6.84 1.08
CA SER A 37 4.57 -7.87 2.12
C SER A 37 3.57 -7.49 3.22
N ALA A 38 3.73 -6.31 3.82
CA ALA A 38 2.93 -5.88 4.96
C ALA A 38 1.46 -5.62 4.58
N TYR A 39 1.20 -4.87 3.51
CA TYR A 39 -0.16 -4.62 3.02
C TYR A 39 -0.83 -5.92 2.56
N GLY A 40 -0.08 -6.81 1.91
CA GLY A 40 -0.59 -8.11 1.49
C GLY A 40 -1.09 -8.95 2.66
N ILE A 41 -0.29 -9.06 3.73
CA ILE A 41 -0.67 -9.76 4.98
C ILE A 41 -1.87 -9.09 5.63
N HIS A 42 -1.88 -7.77 5.68
CA HIS A 42 -2.96 -6.99 6.28
C HIS A 42 -4.29 -7.21 5.57
N TRP A 43 -4.31 -7.22 4.24
CA TRP A 43 -5.52 -7.53 3.47
C TRP A 43 -6.04 -8.95 3.73
N LEU A 44 -5.13 -9.92 3.90
CA LEU A 44 -5.54 -11.27 4.31
C LEU A 44 -6.13 -11.28 5.72
N ALA A 45 -5.49 -10.61 6.68
CA ALA A 45 -5.97 -10.51 8.05
C ALA A 45 -7.35 -9.83 8.13
N LEU A 46 -7.55 -8.71 7.43
CA LEU A 46 -8.85 -8.04 7.34
C LEU A 46 -9.91 -8.91 6.67
N GLY A 47 -9.55 -9.60 5.59
CA GLY A 47 -10.45 -10.53 4.91
C GLY A 47 -10.90 -11.68 5.84
N TRP A 48 -9.96 -12.25 6.59
CA TRP A 48 -10.24 -13.29 7.58
C TRP A 48 -11.11 -12.79 8.73
N ASN A 49 -10.79 -11.63 9.30
CA ASN A 49 -11.57 -11.01 10.36
C ASN A 49 -13.01 -10.74 9.92
N ARG A 50 -13.19 -10.25 8.68
CA ARG A 50 -14.52 -10.02 8.10
C ARG A 50 -15.27 -11.32 7.82
N TYR A 51 -14.60 -12.36 7.32
CA TYR A 51 -15.22 -13.67 7.14
C TYR A 51 -15.73 -14.25 8.47
N ARG A 52 -14.96 -14.07 9.55
CA ARG A 52 -15.31 -14.52 10.91
C ARG A 52 -16.25 -13.56 11.67
N GLN A 53 -16.64 -12.43 11.08
CA GLN A 53 -17.46 -11.40 11.73
C GLN A 53 -16.87 -10.91 13.07
N HIS A 54 -15.54 -10.80 13.15
CA HIS A 54 -14.88 -10.28 14.34
C HIS A 54 -15.13 -8.78 14.53
N ASP A 55 -15.06 -8.32 15.78
CA ASP A 55 -15.17 -6.90 16.13
C ASP A 55 -14.11 -6.08 15.35
N PRO A 56 -14.48 -4.98 14.69
CA PRO A 56 -13.54 -4.13 13.95
C PRO A 56 -12.70 -3.21 14.85
N ARG A 57 -13.03 -3.00 16.13
CA ARG A 57 -12.31 -2.07 17.03
C ARG A 57 -10.84 -2.43 17.26
N PRO A 58 -10.43 -3.71 17.38
CA PRO A 58 -9.01 -4.08 17.42
C PRO A 58 -8.22 -3.63 16.19
N ASN A 59 -8.87 -3.36 15.05
CA ASN A 59 -8.18 -2.85 13.86
C ASN A 59 -7.65 -1.42 14.06
N VAL A 60 -8.13 -0.66 15.06
CA VAL A 60 -7.58 0.67 15.39
C VAL A 60 -6.08 0.59 15.68
N GLY A 61 -5.64 -0.41 16.46
CA GLY A 61 -4.22 -0.60 16.77
C GLY A 61 -3.38 -0.91 15.53
N MET A 62 -3.95 -1.69 14.60
CA MET A 62 -3.31 -1.99 13.32
C MET A 62 -3.26 -0.75 12.41
N ALA A 63 -4.32 0.05 12.35
CA ALA A 63 -4.38 1.26 11.53
C ALA A 63 -3.25 2.22 11.88
N VAL A 64 -2.90 2.38 13.17
CA VAL A 64 -1.75 3.20 13.59
C VAL A 64 -0.42 2.70 12.99
N ALA A 65 -0.17 1.40 13.02
CA ALA A 65 1.04 0.82 12.43
C ALA A 65 1.09 1.08 10.90
N PHE A 66 -0.06 0.97 10.24
CA PHE A 66 -0.17 1.22 8.79
C PHE A 66 -0.14 2.70 8.41
N VAL A 67 -0.52 3.63 9.29
CA VAL A 67 -0.21 5.06 9.13
C VAL A 67 1.30 5.27 9.08
N ILE A 68 2.04 4.72 10.05
CA ILE A 68 3.50 4.88 10.12
C ILE A 68 4.17 4.29 8.87
N LEU A 69 3.75 3.08 8.47
CA LEU A 69 4.26 2.45 7.26
C LEU A 69 3.91 3.25 5.99
N SER A 70 2.72 3.84 5.94
CA SER A 70 2.29 4.67 4.82
C SER A 70 3.15 5.93 4.70
N VAL A 71 3.39 6.61 5.83
CA VAL A 71 4.24 7.80 5.89
C VAL A 71 5.68 7.46 5.50
N LEU A 72 6.21 6.34 6.00
CA LEU A 72 7.56 5.90 5.64
C LEU A 72 7.71 5.70 4.13
N GLY A 73 6.73 5.04 3.49
CA GLY A 73 6.74 4.88 2.05
C GLY A 73 6.66 6.20 1.30
N ALA A 74 5.80 7.13 1.74
CA ALA A 74 5.72 8.47 1.15
C ALA A 74 7.08 9.19 1.21
N VAL A 75 7.72 9.20 2.39
CA VAL A 75 9.04 9.81 2.59
C VAL A 75 10.08 9.22 1.64
N VAL A 76 10.20 7.89 1.58
CA VAL A 76 11.20 7.22 0.73
C VAL A 76 10.94 7.52 -0.75
N PHE A 77 9.71 7.36 -1.24
CA PHE A 77 9.40 7.51 -2.66
C PHE A 77 9.47 8.97 -3.15
N TYR A 78 9.10 9.93 -2.31
CA TYR A 78 9.34 11.35 -2.64
C TYR A 78 10.83 11.71 -2.62
N ALA A 79 11.60 11.20 -1.64
CA ALA A 79 13.03 11.51 -1.53
C ALA A 79 13.84 11.01 -2.74
N VAL A 80 13.40 9.92 -3.38
CA VAL A 80 14.07 9.33 -4.56
C VAL A 80 13.50 9.85 -5.89
N GLY A 81 12.60 10.84 -5.84
CA GLY A 81 11.99 11.45 -7.02
C GLY A 81 10.85 10.66 -7.67
N ASN A 82 10.48 9.48 -7.14
CA ASN A 82 9.30 8.74 -7.59
C ASN A 82 8.04 9.30 -6.93
N TRP A 83 7.62 10.47 -7.40
CA TRP A 83 6.45 11.18 -6.89
C TRP A 83 5.14 10.43 -7.15
N ALA A 84 5.07 9.60 -8.20
CA ALA A 84 3.87 8.87 -8.57
C ALA A 84 3.51 7.82 -7.50
N VAL A 85 4.51 7.06 -7.05
CA VAL A 85 4.39 6.14 -5.91
C VAL A 85 4.29 6.91 -4.59
N GLY A 86 4.96 8.05 -4.43
CA GLY A 86 4.81 8.92 -3.26
C GLY A 86 3.35 9.36 -3.02
N ILE A 87 2.62 9.70 -4.09
CA ILE A 87 1.18 10.03 -4.02
C ILE A 87 0.36 8.83 -3.54
N LEU A 88 0.68 7.61 -4.01
CA LEU A 88 0.00 6.41 -3.56
C LEU A 88 0.11 6.26 -2.04
N PHE A 89 1.31 6.42 -1.48
CA PHE A 89 1.53 6.33 -0.04
C PHE A 89 0.91 7.48 0.76
N THR A 90 0.78 8.65 0.16
CA THR A 90 0.00 9.76 0.75
C THR A 90 -1.49 9.41 0.81
N GLY A 91 -2.04 8.80 -0.24
CA GLY A 91 -3.41 8.27 -0.26
C GLY A 91 -3.63 7.17 0.78
N LEU A 92 -2.70 6.23 0.90
CA LEU A 92 -2.73 5.19 1.94
C LEU A 92 -2.69 5.79 3.35
N THR A 93 -1.88 6.82 3.57
CA THR A 93 -1.85 7.55 4.84
C THR A 93 -3.24 8.12 5.17
N TRP A 94 -3.92 8.72 4.18
CA TRP A 94 -5.28 9.22 4.36
C TRP A 94 -6.28 8.09 4.66
N VAL A 95 -6.16 6.94 4.00
CA VAL A 95 -6.96 5.75 4.28
C VAL A 95 -6.86 5.36 5.75
N TYR A 96 -5.64 5.14 6.26
CA TYR A 96 -5.46 4.65 7.63
C TYR A 96 -5.74 5.69 8.71
N VAL A 97 -5.50 6.98 8.43
CA VAL A 97 -5.95 8.07 9.31
C VAL A 97 -7.47 8.11 9.41
N SER A 98 -8.18 7.84 8.31
CA SER A 98 -9.65 7.80 8.27
C SER A 98 -10.21 6.52 8.88
N GLU A 99 -9.45 5.42 8.86
CA GLU A 99 -9.85 4.14 9.44
C GLU A 99 -9.98 4.22 10.97
N ILE A 100 -9.07 4.92 11.65
CA ILE A 100 -9.11 5.09 13.12
C ILE A 100 -10.48 5.59 13.61
N PRO A 101 -10.99 6.77 13.17
CA PRO A 101 -12.30 7.25 13.59
C PRO A 101 -13.46 6.43 13.01
N ALA A 102 -13.29 5.75 11.85
CA ALA A 102 -14.30 4.87 11.29
C ALA A 102 -14.50 3.61 12.14
N SER A 103 -13.42 2.97 12.60
CA SER A 103 -13.45 1.80 13.49
C SER A 103 -14.03 2.11 14.87
N LEU A 104 -14.02 3.38 15.27
CA LEU A 104 -14.69 3.88 16.48
C LEU A 104 -16.19 4.19 16.26
N GLY A 105 -16.72 4.02 15.05
CA GLY A 105 -18.13 4.19 14.72
C GLY A 105 -18.55 5.63 14.37
N THR A 106 -17.62 6.48 13.95
CA THR A 106 -17.97 7.86 13.55
C THR A 106 -18.36 7.93 12.07
N THR A 107 -19.54 8.49 11.78
CA THR A 107 -20.06 8.63 10.40
C THR A 107 -19.17 9.49 9.51
N ARG A 108 -18.47 10.48 10.08
CA ARG A 108 -17.49 11.29 9.36
C ARG A 108 -16.26 10.48 8.97
N GLY A 109 -15.78 9.60 9.86
CA GLY A 109 -14.69 8.68 9.59
C GLY A 109 -15.05 7.71 8.45
N GLU A 110 -16.23 7.10 8.50
CA GLU A 110 -16.70 6.18 7.45
C GLU A 110 -16.77 6.84 6.06
N ARG A 111 -17.29 8.06 5.98
CA ARG A 111 -17.34 8.82 4.72
C ARG A 111 -15.96 9.18 4.20
N SER A 112 -15.07 9.65 5.09
CA SER A 112 -13.70 9.98 4.72
C SER A 112 -12.94 8.74 4.25
N LEU A 113 -13.12 7.61 4.95
CA LEU A 113 -12.53 6.32 4.60
C LEU A 113 -13.01 5.86 3.22
N GLY A 114 -14.31 5.94 2.93
CA GLY A 114 -14.85 5.60 1.61
C GLY A 114 -14.26 6.45 0.48
N ALA A 115 -14.13 7.76 0.71
CA ALA A 115 -13.50 8.67 -0.25
C ALA A 115 -12.01 8.36 -0.45
N ALA A 116 -11.27 8.16 0.65
CA ALA A 116 -9.85 7.83 0.63
C ALA A 116 -9.57 6.52 -0.10
N HIS A 117 -10.37 5.46 0.17
CA HIS A 117 -10.28 4.18 -0.53
C HIS A 117 -10.52 4.34 -2.03
N THR A 118 -11.55 5.12 -2.41
CA THR A 118 -11.92 5.28 -3.82
C THR A 118 -10.84 6.05 -4.57
N ALA A 119 -10.41 7.20 -4.06
CA ALA A 119 -9.38 8.02 -4.69
C ALA A 119 -8.03 7.28 -4.79
N THR A 120 -7.59 6.66 -3.68
CA THR A 120 -6.33 5.90 -3.65
C THR A 120 -6.40 4.66 -4.54
N GLY A 121 -7.55 3.99 -4.58
CA GLY A 121 -7.79 2.84 -5.46
C GLY A 121 -7.71 3.21 -6.94
N ILE A 122 -8.32 4.33 -7.34
CA ILE A 122 -8.22 4.86 -8.71
C ILE A 122 -6.76 5.14 -9.06
N TRP A 123 -6.04 5.82 -8.17
CA TRP A 123 -4.62 6.11 -8.38
C TRP A 123 -3.76 4.85 -8.50
N LEU A 124 -4.00 3.85 -7.66
CA LEU A 124 -3.32 2.56 -7.71
C LEU A 124 -3.57 1.83 -9.04
N MET A 125 -4.81 1.89 -9.57
CA MET A 125 -5.12 1.33 -10.88
C MET A 125 -4.43 2.08 -12.01
N TYR A 126 -4.37 3.41 -11.94
CA TYR A 126 -3.57 4.19 -12.88
C TYR A 126 -2.09 3.75 -12.88
N LEU A 127 -1.46 3.65 -11.71
CA LEU A 127 -0.06 3.20 -11.61
C LEU A 127 0.13 1.80 -12.18
N THR A 128 -0.81 0.89 -11.91
CA THR A 128 -0.77 -0.48 -12.47
C THR A 128 -0.77 -0.44 -14.00
N PHE A 129 -1.68 0.33 -14.59
CA PHE A 129 -1.75 0.51 -16.04
C PHE A 129 -0.48 1.17 -16.60
N ALA A 130 0.01 2.23 -15.96
CA ALA A 130 1.20 2.94 -16.36
C ALA A 130 2.43 2.02 -16.38
N VAL A 131 2.67 1.28 -15.29
CA VAL A 131 3.77 0.30 -15.21
C VAL A 131 3.67 -0.74 -16.33
N VAL A 132 2.49 -1.34 -16.53
CA VAL A 132 2.31 -2.37 -17.57
C VAL A 132 2.54 -1.82 -18.97
N LEU A 133 1.99 -0.65 -19.30
CA LEU A 133 2.19 -0.03 -20.62
C LEU A 133 3.64 0.39 -20.84
N ASN A 134 4.32 0.90 -19.81
CA ASN A 134 5.72 1.27 -19.91
C ASN A 134 6.60 0.06 -20.20
N TYR A 135 6.42 -1.05 -19.48
CA TYR A 135 7.24 -2.26 -19.68
C TYR A 135 6.85 -3.05 -20.94
N ALA A 136 5.56 -3.20 -21.22
CA ALA A 136 5.09 -4.04 -22.33
C ALA A 136 5.16 -3.32 -23.69
N LEU A 137 4.92 -2.01 -23.70
CA LEU A 137 4.78 -1.23 -24.94
C LEU A 137 5.76 -0.04 -25.05
N GLY A 138 6.63 0.18 -24.05
CA GLY A 138 7.64 1.23 -24.08
C GLY A 138 7.09 2.65 -23.88
N PHE A 139 5.94 2.79 -23.21
CA PHE A 139 5.37 4.10 -22.91
C PHE A 139 6.19 4.84 -21.83
N GLY A 140 5.98 6.16 -21.72
CA GLY A 140 6.64 7.03 -20.75
C GLY A 140 5.68 7.64 -19.74
N LEU A 141 4.71 6.84 -19.27
CA LEU A 141 3.74 7.31 -18.28
C LEU A 141 4.40 7.42 -16.89
N PRO A 142 4.09 8.43 -16.07
CA PRO A 142 4.57 8.49 -14.69
C PRO A 142 4.12 7.27 -13.87
N ALA A 143 5.08 6.48 -13.40
CA ALA A 143 4.89 5.24 -12.64
C ALA A 143 6.05 4.98 -11.68
#